data_AF-A0A4R4SIX9-F1
#
_entry.id   AF-A0A4R4SIX9-F1
#
_cell.length_a   1.000
_cell.length_b   1.000
_cell.length_c   1.000
_cell.angle_alpha   90.00
_cell.angle_beta   90.00
_cell.angle_gamma   90.00
#
_symmetry.space_group_name_H-M   'P 1'
#
loop_
_entity.id
_entity.type
_entity.pdbx_description
1 polymer ?
#
loop_
_entity_poly.entity_id
_entity_poly.type
_entity_poly.pdbx_seq_one_letter_code
_entity_poly.pdbx_strand_id
1 'polypeptide(L)'
;MLTTLITQLGPGGWHDGGDAPAYWPVFPIAIGLFWLAVLGAAFYLIRRRMTGTAAVADPMGKARSVLAERFARGEIDEDEYLRRAATLRNGD
;
A
#
# COMPACT_ATOMS: atom_id res chain seq x y z
N MET A 1 -17.68 -4.23 -59.76
CA MET A 1 -17.98 -2.96 -59.08
C MET A 1 -18.28 -3.31 -57.63
N LEU A 2 -17.25 -3.22 -56.77
CA LEU A 2 -17.15 -3.93 -55.48
C LEU A 2 -16.32 -3.06 -54.51
N THR A 3 -16.73 -1.80 -54.28
CA THR A 3 -15.84 -0.83 -53.60
C THR A 3 -16.53 0.21 -52.72
N THR A 4 -17.74 -0.04 -52.18
CA THR A 4 -18.32 0.95 -51.23
C THR A 4 -19.23 0.32 -50.17
N LEU A 5 -18.66 -0.60 -49.39
CA LEU A 5 -19.29 -1.14 -48.19
C LEU A 5 -18.34 -0.99 -46.98
N ILE A 6 -17.81 0.22 -46.78
CA ILE A 6 -17.01 0.59 -45.60
C ILE A 6 -17.47 1.97 -45.13
N THR A 7 -18.72 2.12 -44.70
CA THR A 7 -19.15 3.39 -44.07
C THR A 7 -20.33 3.23 -43.10
N GLN A 8 -20.33 2.22 -42.21
CA GLN A 8 -21.29 2.29 -41.10
C GLN A 8 -20.96 1.47 -39.84
N LEU A 9 -19.68 1.47 -39.44
CA LEU A 9 -19.33 1.21 -38.04
C LEU A 9 -18.63 2.46 -37.50
N GLY A 10 -19.38 3.58 -37.47
CA GLY A 10 -19.00 4.67 -36.60
C GLY A 10 -19.03 4.15 -35.15
N PRO A 11 -18.13 4.61 -34.27
CA PRO A 11 -18.17 4.22 -32.86
C PRO A 11 -19.53 4.67 -32.32
N GLY A 12 -20.44 3.72 -32.14
CA GLY A 12 -21.76 3.96 -31.56
C GLY A 12 -21.53 4.59 -30.20
N GLY A 13 -21.75 5.90 -30.14
CA GLY A 13 -21.60 6.64 -28.90
C GLY A 13 -22.55 6.01 -27.90
N TRP A 14 -22.07 5.82 -26.67
CA TRP A 14 -22.89 5.49 -25.50
C TRP A 14 -24.00 6.55 -25.19
N HIS A 15 -24.33 7.41 -26.15
CA HIS A 15 -25.23 8.55 -26.06
C HIS A 15 -26.60 8.26 -26.69
N ASP A 16 -26.75 7.14 -27.42
CA ASP A 16 -28.01 6.76 -28.04
C ASP A 16 -28.77 5.75 -27.16
N GLY A 17 -29.45 6.22 -26.12
CA GLY A 17 -30.55 5.45 -25.51
C GLY A 17 -30.69 5.55 -23.99
N GLY A 18 -31.58 6.43 -23.56
CA GLY A 18 -32.18 6.41 -22.23
C GLY A 18 -31.53 7.39 -21.25
N ASP A 19 -32.34 8.27 -20.67
CA ASP A 19 -31.94 9.03 -19.49
C ASP A 19 -31.33 8.07 -18.47
N ALA A 20 -30.11 8.37 -18.00
CA ALA A 20 -29.45 7.55 -16.99
C ALA A 20 -30.40 7.42 -15.79
N PRO A 21 -30.62 6.21 -15.25
CA PRO A 21 -31.51 6.03 -14.12
C PRO A 21 -31.14 6.97 -12.98
N ALA A 22 -32.12 7.48 -12.23
CA ALA A 22 -31.89 8.48 -11.18
C ALA A 22 -30.85 8.06 -10.11
N TYR A 23 -30.58 6.75 -9.97
CA TYR A 23 -29.58 6.19 -9.07
C TYR A 23 -28.16 6.11 -9.65
N TRP A 24 -27.94 6.53 -10.90
CA TRP A 24 -26.65 6.47 -11.59
C TRP A 24 -25.49 7.07 -10.78
N PRO A 25 -25.64 8.23 -10.10
CA PRO A 25 -24.58 8.79 -9.26
C PRO A 25 -24.28 7.99 -7.98
N VAL A 26 -25.24 7.18 -7.50
CA VAL A 26 -25.07 6.39 -6.27
C VAL A 26 -24.07 5.25 -6.49
N PHE A 27 -24.05 4.67 -7.68
CA PHE A 27 -23.17 3.55 -8.02
C PHE A 27 -21.67 3.85 -7.86
N PRO A 28 -21.10 4.91 -8.47
CA PRO A 28 -19.68 5.25 -8.29
C PRO A 28 -19.36 5.72 -6.85
N ILE A 29 -20.32 6.28 -6.12
CA ILE A 29 -20.13 6.65 -4.72
C ILE A 29 -20.03 5.37 -3.86
N ALA A 30 -20.96 4.43 -4.05
CA ALA A 30 -20.97 3.18 -3.31
C ALA A 30 -19.72 2.34 -3.56
N ILE A 31 -19.26 2.23 -4.83
CA ILE A 31 -18.02 1.52 -5.15
C ILE A 31 -16.80 2.22 -4.54
N GLY A 32 -16.78 3.56 -4.53
CA GLY A 32 -15.72 4.36 -3.91
C GLY A 32 -15.66 4.15 -2.40
N LEU A 33 -16.80 4.19 -1.72
CA LEU A 33 -16.91 3.92 -0.29
C LEU A 33 -16.51 2.48 0.05
N PHE A 34 -16.91 1.52 -0.78
CA PHE A 34 -16.51 0.12 -0.64
C PHE A 34 -14.98 -0.02 -0.67
N TRP A 35 -14.30 0.56 -1.66
CA TRP A 35 -12.84 0.53 -1.73
C TRP A 35 -12.18 1.27 -0.57
N LEU A 36 -12.72 2.42 -0.15
CA LEU A 36 -12.21 3.16 1.00
C LEU A 36 -12.31 2.32 2.29
N ALA A 37 -13.42 1.60 2.48
CA ALA A 37 -13.59 0.66 3.59
C ALA A 37 -12.63 -0.52 3.50
N VAL A 38 -12.43 -1.12 2.32
CA VAL A 38 -11.48 -2.22 2.09
C VAL A 38 -10.05 -1.78 2.38
N LEU A 39 -9.61 -0.64 1.84
CA LEU A 39 -8.27 -0.10 2.08
C LEU A 39 -8.09 0.28 3.55
N GLY A 40 -9.09 0.92 4.16
CA GLY A 40 -9.09 1.27 5.58
C GLY A 40 -8.99 0.04 6.48
N ALA A 41 -9.76 -1.01 6.19
CA ALA A 41 -9.72 -2.28 6.91
C ALA A 41 -8.38 -3.00 6.72
N ALA A 42 -7.87 -3.07 5.50
CA ALA A 42 -6.56 -3.66 5.22
C ALA A 42 -5.45 -2.93 5.97
N PHE A 43 -5.43 -1.59 5.91
CA PHE A 43 -4.47 -0.75 6.64
C PHE A 43 -4.61 -0.93 8.15
N TYR A 44 -5.84 -0.96 8.68
CA TYR A 44 -6.10 -1.19 10.09
C TYR A 44 -5.60 -2.58 10.54
N LEU A 45 -5.85 -3.62 9.75
CA LEU A 45 -5.39 -4.98 10.04
C LEU A 45 -3.86 -5.07 9.98
N ILE A 46 -3.21 -4.46 8.99
CA ILE A 46 -1.75 -4.40 8.89
C ILE A 46 -1.19 -3.65 10.10
N ARG A 47 -1.72 -2.48 10.44
CA ARG A 47 -1.28 -1.69 11.60
C ARG A 47 -1.48 -2.46 12.90
N ARG A 48 -2.64 -3.08 13.09
CA ARG A 48 -2.94 -3.91 14.26
C ARG A 48 -2.00 -5.10 14.36
N ARG A 49 -1.70 -5.76 13.24
CA ARG A 49 -0.69 -6.82 13.21
C ARG A 49 0.68 -6.26 13.55
N MET A 50 1.11 -5.15 12.95
CA MET A 50 2.40 -4.51 13.24
C MET A 50 2.53 -4.05 14.70
N THR A 51 1.46 -3.58 15.34
CA THR A 51 1.50 -3.25 16.78
C THR A 51 1.51 -4.52 17.64
N GLY A 52 0.77 -5.56 17.27
CA GLY A 52 0.80 -6.86 17.94
C GLY A 52 2.07 -7.67 17.70
N THR A 53 2.71 -7.51 16.54
CA THR A 53 4.01 -8.09 16.20
C THR A 53 5.15 -7.18 16.58
N ALA A 54 5.00 -5.87 16.81
CA ALA A 54 6.05 -5.11 17.49
C ALA A 54 6.30 -5.63 18.92
N ALA A 55 5.32 -6.34 19.49
CA ALA A 55 5.47 -7.07 20.75
C ALA A 55 6.06 -8.49 20.61
N VAL A 56 6.13 -9.07 19.39
CA VAL A 56 6.53 -10.48 19.17
C VAL A 56 7.63 -10.65 18.09
N ALA A 57 7.55 -9.92 16.99
CA ALA A 57 8.59 -9.76 15.98
C ALA A 57 9.68 -8.81 16.49
N ASP A 58 10.64 -9.45 17.15
CA ASP A 58 12.05 -9.11 17.08
C ASP A 58 12.55 -8.03 18.06
N PRO A 59 12.92 -8.42 19.30
CA PRO A 59 13.73 -7.57 20.17
C PRO A 59 15.01 -7.07 19.47
N MET A 60 15.52 -7.77 18.46
CA MET A 60 16.69 -7.37 17.66
C MET A 60 16.37 -6.17 16.76
N GLY A 61 15.20 -6.12 16.12
CA GLY A 61 14.74 -4.99 15.30
C GLY A 61 14.51 -3.71 16.11
N LYS A 62 13.92 -3.85 17.31
CA LYS A 62 13.77 -2.72 18.25
C LYS A 62 15.13 -2.26 18.81
N ALA A 63 16.05 -3.19 19.09
CA ALA A 63 17.41 -2.85 19.49
C ALA A 63 18.16 -2.12 18.36
N ARG A 64 17.96 -2.53 17.11
CA ARG A 64 18.58 -1.90 15.94
C ARG A 64 18.05 -0.49 15.68
N SER A 65 16.74 -0.26 15.84
CA SER A 65 16.17 1.09 15.71
C SER A 65 16.65 2.02 16.83
N VAL A 66 16.78 1.52 18.07
CA VAL A 66 17.32 2.31 19.19
C VAL A 66 18.80 2.62 19.02
N LEU A 67 19.61 1.69 18.46
CA LEU A 67 21.00 1.98 18.14
C LEU A 67 21.14 3.03 17.03
N ALA A 68 20.34 2.93 15.97
CA ALA A 68 20.37 3.88 14.85
C ALA A 68 20.01 5.31 15.31
N GLU A 69 19.01 5.43 16.18
CA GLU A 69 18.61 6.71 16.79
C GLU A 69 19.74 7.32 17.64
N ARG A 70 20.51 6.51 18.38
CA ARG A 70 21.63 6.98 19.22
C ARG A 70 22.90 7.28 18.43
N PHE A 71 23.16 6.54 17.37
CA PHE A 71 24.24 6.83 16.43
C PHE A 71 24.00 8.16 15.71
N ALA A 72 22.77 8.42 15.24
CA ALA A 72 22.39 9.70 14.64
C ALA A 72 22.48 10.88 15.64
N ARG A 73 22.33 10.61 16.93
CA ARG A 73 22.51 11.58 18.02
C ARG A 73 23.98 11.76 18.43
N GLY A 74 24.89 10.92 17.92
CA GLY A 74 26.32 10.96 18.25
C GLY A 74 26.66 10.45 19.65
N GLU A 75 25.74 9.72 20.31
CA GLU A 75 25.95 9.19 21.67
C GLU A 75 26.78 7.88 21.68
N ILE A 76 26.97 7.24 20.53
CA ILE A 76 27.70 5.97 20.36
C ILE A 76 28.66 6.11 19.16
N ASP A 77 29.90 5.70 19.37
CA ASP A 77 31.00 5.77 18.40
C ASP A 77 30.92 4.63 17.36
N GLU A 78 31.39 4.88 16.13
CA GLU A 78 31.25 3.96 14.98
C GLU A 78 31.92 2.60 15.23
N ASP A 79 33.03 2.60 15.97
CA ASP A 79 33.77 1.40 16.36
C ASP A 79 32.97 0.45 17.26
N GLU A 80 32.08 1.00 18.09
CA GLU A 80 31.24 0.22 19.00
C GLU A 80 30.05 -0.41 18.28
N TYR A 81 29.51 0.28 17.27
CA TYR A 81 28.47 -0.23 16.39
C TYR A 81 28.97 -1.44 15.59
N LEU A 82 30.14 -1.32 14.96
CA LEU A 82 30.73 -2.38 14.15
C LEU A 82 31.07 -3.62 14.98
N ARG A 83 31.56 -3.44 16.20
CA ARG A 83 31.90 -4.55 17.11
C ARG A 83 30.68 -5.39 17.50
N ARG A 84 29.55 -4.76 17.84
CA ARG A 84 28.32 -5.48 18.20
C ARG A 84 27.62 -6.09 16.98
N ALA A 85 27.67 -5.44 15.82
CA ALA A 85 27.13 -5.98 14.58
C ALA A 85 27.90 -7.22 14.11
N ALA A 86 29.23 -7.25 14.29
CA ALA A 86 30.06 -8.41 13.97
C ALA A 86 29.76 -9.61 14.89
N THR A 87 29.59 -9.38 16.20
CA THR A 87 29.22 -10.45 17.15
C THR A 87 27.88 -11.09 16.81
N LEU A 88 26.88 -10.28 16.41
CA LEU A 88 25.56 -10.81 16.02
C LEU A 88 25.56 -11.53 14.67
N ARG A 89 26.55 -11.29 13.80
CA ARG A 89 26.67 -11.94 12.48
C ARG A 89 27.48 -13.24 12.50
N ASN A 90 28.33 -13.43 13.50
CA ASN A 90 29.18 -14.62 13.65
C ASN A 90 28.62 -15.66 14.64
N GLY A 91 27.40 -15.43 15.16
CA GLY A 91 26.71 -16.34 16.08
C GLY A 91 25.78 -17.35 15.38
N ASP A 92 25.85 -17.45 14.06
CA ASP A 92 25.23 -18.48 13.21
C ASP A 92 26.23 -19.61 12.90
#